data_AF-A0A538BMP5-F1
#
_entry.id   AF-A0A538BMP5-F1
#
_cell.length_a   1.000
_cell.length_b   1.000
_cell.length_c   1.000
_cell.angle_alpha   90.00
_cell.angle_beta   90.00
_cell.angle_gamma   90.00
#
_symmetry.space_group_name_H-M   'P 1'
#
loop_
_entity.id
_entity.type
_entity.pdbx_description
1 polymer ?
#
loop_
_entity_poly.entity_id
_entity_poly.type
_entity_poly.pdbx_seq_one_letter_code
_entity_poly.pdbx_strand_id
1 'polypeptide(L)'
;MARLEPWILARRGGSFDDLVAGVESDATEAASDPNCVAYKSIVAYRTGLDVGDPSPSEAAEAFDRWRADDWRETREHAKRVRDFLIRRTLAVARANDRAFHFHCGGGDPDIDLAHASPKGLFPLLVDVQHQPVVLVHSG
;
A
#
# COMPACT_ATOMS: atom_id res chain seq x y z
N MET A 1 4.90 -1.30 -14.62
CA MET A 1 4.61 -0.82 -13.25
C MET A 1 4.64 -1.99 -12.31
N ALA A 2 5.32 -1.86 -11.18
CA ALA A 2 5.34 -2.88 -10.14
C ALA A 2 4.14 -2.70 -9.18
N ARG A 3 3.55 -3.80 -8.70
CA ARG A 3 2.36 -3.78 -7.83
C ARG A 3 2.75 -4.16 -6.41
N LEU A 4 2.28 -3.39 -5.43
CA LEU A 4 2.60 -3.59 -4.02
C LEU A 4 1.94 -4.86 -3.45
N GLU A 5 0.66 -5.09 -3.74
CA GLU A 5 -0.12 -6.13 -3.07
C GLU A 5 0.43 -7.56 -3.30
N PRO A 6 0.89 -7.94 -4.50
CA PRO A 6 1.56 -9.23 -4.70
C PRO A 6 2.78 -9.46 -3.78
N TRP A 7 3.58 -8.43 -3.51
CA TRP A 7 4.73 -8.54 -2.60
C TRP A 7 4.30 -8.79 -1.16
N ILE A 8 3.25 -8.10 -0.71
CA ILE A 8 2.66 -8.33 0.62
C ILE A 8 2.22 -9.78 0.76
N LEU A 9 1.50 -10.31 -0.24
CA LEU A 9 1.00 -11.70 -0.21
C LEU A 9 2.14 -12.72 -0.20
N ALA A 10 3.20 -12.47 -0.96
CA ALA A 10 4.35 -13.37 -1.04
C ALA A 10 5.16 -13.42 0.27
N ARG A 11 5.18 -12.32 1.04
CA ARG A 11 6.08 -12.16 2.18
C ARG A 11 5.41 -12.22 3.55
N ARG A 12 4.08 -12.10 3.63
CA ARG A 12 3.34 -12.10 4.91
C ARG A 12 3.52 -13.37 5.75
N GLY A 13 4.00 -14.47 5.16
CA GLY A 13 4.33 -15.69 5.91
C GLY A 13 5.51 -15.54 6.88
N GLY A 14 6.43 -14.61 6.63
CA GLY A 14 7.58 -14.30 7.50
C GLY A 14 7.23 -13.35 8.65
N SER A 15 8.23 -12.88 9.41
CA SER A 15 8.01 -11.88 10.48
C SER A 15 7.56 -10.52 9.90
N PHE A 16 7.11 -9.60 10.77
CA PHE A 16 6.76 -8.24 10.33
C PHE A 16 7.98 -7.54 9.71
N ASP A 17 9.15 -7.72 10.33
CA ASP A 17 10.41 -7.15 9.82
C ASP A 17 10.79 -7.77 8.46
N ASP A 18 10.62 -9.08 8.28
CA ASP A 18 10.86 -9.74 6.99
C ASP A 18 9.92 -9.22 5.89
N LEU A 19 8.65 -8.97 6.25
CA LEU A 19 7.67 -8.40 5.34
C LEU A 19 8.08 -6.99 4.92
N VAL A 20 8.42 -6.12 5.87
CA VAL A 20 8.82 -4.74 5.59
C VAL A 20 10.09 -4.69 4.76
N ALA A 21 11.17 -5.34 5.24
CA ALA A 21 12.45 -5.36 4.55
C ALA A 21 12.33 -5.97 3.15
N GLY A 22 11.53 -7.03 3.03
CA GLY A 22 11.29 -7.68 1.76
C GLY A 22 10.50 -6.84 0.76
N VAL A 23 9.46 -6.12 1.20
CA VAL A 23 8.72 -5.20 0.34
C VAL A 23 9.61 -4.03 -0.11
N GLU A 24 10.44 -3.48 0.78
CA GLU A 24 11.39 -2.43 0.42
C GLU A 24 12.45 -2.91 -0.57
N SER A 25 12.94 -4.14 -0.38
CA SER A 25 13.86 -4.80 -1.30
C SER A 25 13.23 -5.01 -2.68
N ASP A 26 12.01 -5.57 -2.74
CA ASP A 26 11.30 -5.80 -4.00
C ASP A 26 11.01 -4.50 -4.74
N ALA A 27 10.63 -3.45 -4.00
CA ALA A 27 10.41 -2.13 -4.56
C ALA A 27 11.73 -1.57 -5.14
N THR A 28 12.82 -1.66 -4.39
CA THR A 28 14.14 -1.16 -4.82
C THR A 28 14.66 -1.91 -6.04
N GLU A 29 14.51 -3.24 -6.05
CA GLU A 29 14.86 -4.08 -7.20
C GLU A 29 14.01 -3.74 -8.42
N ALA A 30 12.70 -3.59 -8.24
CA ALA A 30 11.81 -3.16 -9.33
C ALA A 30 12.22 -1.80 -9.89
N ALA A 31 12.72 -0.87 -9.08
CA ALA A 31 13.19 0.43 -9.56
C ALA A 31 14.40 0.33 -10.51
N SER A 32 15.21 -0.72 -10.37
CA SER A 32 16.40 -0.97 -11.20
C SER A 32 16.07 -1.41 -12.63
N ASP A 33 14.87 -1.94 -12.86
CA ASP A 33 14.38 -2.25 -14.21
C ASP A 33 13.98 -0.95 -14.93
N PRO A 34 14.60 -0.59 -16.07
CA PRO A 34 14.25 0.60 -16.83
C PRO A 34 12.79 0.61 -17.34
N ASN A 35 12.14 -0.55 -17.42
CA ASN A 35 10.72 -0.66 -17.81
C ASN A 35 9.75 -0.41 -16.64
N CYS A 36 10.26 -0.39 -15.41
CA CYS A 36 9.46 -0.08 -14.24
C CYS A 36 9.40 1.43 -14.00
N VAL A 37 8.45 2.08 -14.68
CA VAL A 37 8.29 3.55 -14.62
C VAL A 37 7.50 4.06 -13.41
N ALA A 38 6.78 3.18 -12.70
CA ALA A 38 5.95 3.54 -11.55
C ALA A 38 5.57 2.32 -10.69
N TYR A 39 5.18 2.59 -9.45
CA TYR A 39 4.52 1.63 -8.56
C TYR A 39 3.00 1.78 -8.61
N LYS A 40 2.28 0.74 -8.19
CA LYS A 40 0.82 0.72 -8.15
C LYS A 40 0.33 0.04 -6.89
N SER A 41 -0.66 0.66 -6.25
CA SER A 41 -1.49 0.03 -5.23
C SER A 41 -2.95 -0.07 -5.68
N ILE A 42 -3.59 -1.16 -5.29
CA ILE A 42 -5.02 -1.45 -5.41
C ILE A 42 -5.73 -1.39 -4.04
N VAL A 43 -5.18 -0.66 -3.06
CA VAL A 43 -5.67 -0.63 -1.66
C VAL A 43 -7.15 -0.24 -1.54
N ALA A 44 -7.72 0.49 -2.50
CA ALA A 44 -9.16 0.76 -2.57
C ALA A 44 -10.02 -0.53 -2.49
N TYR A 45 -9.56 -1.62 -3.11
CA TYR A 45 -10.21 -2.95 -3.07
C TYR A 45 -9.90 -3.77 -1.82
N ARG A 46 -9.05 -3.26 -0.94
CA ARG A 46 -8.57 -3.99 0.24
C ARG A 46 -9.03 -3.28 1.50
N THR A 47 -8.34 -2.19 1.82
CA THR A 47 -8.49 -1.51 3.09
C THR A 47 -8.76 -0.02 2.95
N GLY A 48 -9.25 0.39 1.77
CA GLY A 48 -9.69 1.74 1.49
C GLY A 48 -8.59 2.73 1.16
N LEU A 49 -9.03 3.90 0.72
CA LEU A 49 -8.20 5.04 0.30
C LEU A 49 -7.89 6.02 1.43
N ASP A 50 -8.48 5.83 2.61
CA ASP A 50 -8.20 6.57 3.83
C ASP A 50 -6.87 6.13 4.48
N VAL A 51 -5.78 6.16 3.72
CA VAL A 51 -4.44 5.67 4.13
C VAL A 51 -3.89 6.51 5.28
N GLY A 52 -3.77 5.91 6.47
CA GLY A 52 -3.23 6.54 7.68
C GLY A 52 -1.70 6.52 7.74
N ASP A 53 -1.16 6.95 8.89
CA ASP A 53 0.28 6.92 9.22
C ASP A 53 0.53 6.15 10.52
N PRO A 54 0.34 4.82 10.53
CA PRO A 54 0.58 4.02 11.73
C PRO A 54 2.08 3.99 12.06
N SER A 55 2.39 4.04 13.35
CA SER A 55 3.75 3.78 13.83
C SER A 55 4.18 2.33 13.51
N PRO A 56 5.50 2.05 13.46
CA PRO A 56 6.00 0.68 13.26
C PRO A 56 5.43 -0.32 14.28
N SER A 57 5.25 0.08 15.54
CA SER A 57 4.67 -0.78 16.58
C SER A 57 3.19 -1.07 16.34
N GLU A 58 2.40 -0.07 15.96
CA GLU A 58 0.97 -0.28 15.63
C GLU A 58 0.79 -1.20 14.42
N ALA A 59 1.68 -1.08 13.43
CA ALA A 59 1.68 -1.93 12.24
C ALA A 59 2.13 -3.37 12.57
N ALA A 60 3.15 -3.55 13.41
CA ALA A 60 3.61 -4.85 13.88
C ALA A 60 2.52 -5.58 14.69
N GLU A 61 1.89 -4.90 15.64
CA GLU A 61 0.78 -5.49 16.40
C GLU A 61 -0.42 -5.85 15.50
N ALA A 62 -0.72 -4.99 14.51
CA ALA A 62 -1.78 -5.28 13.55
C ALA A 62 -1.44 -6.48 12.66
N PHE A 63 -0.17 -6.65 12.31
CA PHE A 63 0.32 -7.79 11.56
C PHE A 63 0.18 -9.10 12.35
N ASP A 64 0.52 -9.11 13.64
CA ASP A 64 0.32 -10.28 14.49
C ASP A 64 -1.16 -10.66 14.61
N ARG A 65 -2.04 -9.66 14.76
CA ARG A 65 -3.51 -9.88 14.75
C ARG A 65 -4.01 -10.37 13.40
N TRP A 66 -3.49 -9.84 12.30
CA TRP A 66 -3.86 -10.25 10.94
C TRP A 66 -3.45 -11.70 10.67
N ARG A 67 -2.27 -12.12 11.15
CA ARG A 67 -1.83 -13.50 11.12
C ARG A 67 -2.72 -14.41 11.96
N ALA A 68 -3.08 -13.97 13.17
CA ALA A 68 -3.91 -14.75 14.08
C ALA A 68 -5.34 -14.96 13.54
N ASP A 69 -5.84 -14.03 12.73
CA ASP A 69 -7.12 -14.13 12.00
C ASP A 69 -6.96 -14.76 10.60
N ASP A 70 -5.99 -15.66 10.44
CA ASP A 70 -5.72 -16.42 9.20
C ASP A 70 -5.65 -15.55 7.93
N TRP A 71 -5.02 -14.38 8.05
CA TRP A 71 -4.86 -13.41 6.96
C TRP A 71 -6.17 -12.91 6.34
N ARG A 72 -7.28 -12.94 7.10
CA ARG A 72 -8.56 -12.45 6.62
C ARG A 72 -8.43 -11.02 6.05
N GLU A 73 -8.92 -10.83 4.82
CA GLU A 73 -8.77 -9.58 4.08
C GLU A 73 -9.83 -8.54 4.52
N THR A 74 -9.88 -8.25 5.82
CA THR A 74 -10.73 -7.20 6.40
C THR A 74 -9.91 -5.96 6.77
N ARG A 75 -10.60 -4.83 6.89
CA ARG A 75 -10.02 -3.57 7.38
C ARG A 75 -9.52 -3.65 8.82
N GLU A 76 -10.00 -4.59 9.64
CA GLU A 76 -9.77 -4.61 11.08
C GLU A 76 -8.28 -4.78 11.44
N HIS A 77 -7.57 -5.67 10.75
CA HIS A 77 -6.16 -5.97 11.04
C HIS A 77 -5.25 -5.66 9.85
N ALA A 78 -5.69 -5.92 8.61
CA ALA A 78 -4.86 -5.69 7.43
C ALA A 78 -4.59 -4.20 7.15
N LYS A 79 -5.49 -3.29 7.58
CA LYS A 79 -5.42 -1.87 7.20
C LYS A 79 -4.13 -1.20 7.66
N ARG A 80 -3.79 -1.29 8.95
CA ARG A 80 -2.59 -0.64 9.49
C ARG A 80 -1.32 -1.18 8.82
N VAL A 81 -1.26 -2.47 8.55
CA VAL A 81 -0.13 -3.10 7.84
C VAL A 81 -0.01 -2.56 6.42
N ARG A 82 -1.12 -2.51 5.67
CA ARG A 82 -1.15 -2.00 4.29
C ARG A 82 -0.82 -0.50 4.21
N ASP A 83 -1.39 0.30 5.10
CA ASP A 83 -1.12 1.74 5.19
C ASP A 83 0.37 2.00 5.46
N PHE A 84 0.96 1.25 6.41
CA PHE A 84 2.39 1.31 6.69
C PHE A 84 3.23 0.99 5.45
N LEU A 85 2.96 -0.14 4.79
CA LEU A 85 3.71 -0.60 3.61
C LEU A 85 3.54 0.33 2.40
N ILE A 86 2.38 0.96 2.23
CA ILE A 86 2.19 2.03 1.23
C ILE A 86 3.15 3.17 1.48
N ARG A 87 3.25 3.67 2.73
CA ARG A 87 4.16 4.76 3.08
C ARG A 87 5.63 4.38 2.90
N ARG A 88 6.01 3.14 3.25
CA ARG A 88 7.37 2.61 2.97
C ARG A 88 7.66 2.59 1.47
N THR A 89 6.72 2.10 0.67
CA THR A 89 6.88 2.02 -0.79
C THR A 89 6.88 3.41 -1.44
N LEU A 90 6.11 4.37 -0.92
CA LEU A 90 6.17 5.78 -1.35
C LEU A 90 7.55 6.40 -1.11
N ALA A 91 8.18 6.10 0.04
CA ALA A 91 9.54 6.55 0.33
C ALA A 91 10.56 5.95 -0.65
N VAL A 92 10.46 4.66 -0.96
CA VAL A 92 11.29 4.01 -2.00
C VAL A 92 11.03 4.63 -3.38
N ALA A 93 9.77 4.92 -3.71
CA ALA A 93 9.41 5.53 -4.98
C ALA A 93 10.02 6.92 -5.16
N ARG A 94 9.95 7.75 -4.12
CA ARG A 94 10.62 9.05 -4.08
C ARG A 94 12.12 8.94 -4.24
N ALA A 95 12.76 7.99 -3.55
CA ALA A 95 14.21 7.81 -3.60
C ALA A 95 14.72 7.36 -4.99
N ASN A 96 13.85 6.81 -5.83
CA ASN A 96 14.19 6.28 -7.15
C ASN A 96 13.52 7.03 -8.31
N ASP A 97 12.97 8.23 -8.06
CA ASP A 97 12.27 9.04 -9.06
C ASP A 97 11.18 8.26 -9.83
N ARG A 98 10.35 7.54 -9.09
CA ARG A 98 9.22 6.77 -9.63
C ARG A 98 7.89 7.35 -9.16
N ALA A 99 6.91 7.37 -10.06
CA ALA A 99 5.54 7.70 -9.70
C ALA A 99 4.90 6.59 -8.85
N PHE A 100 3.91 6.97 -8.04
CA PHE A 100 3.08 6.03 -7.30
C PHE A 100 1.62 6.17 -7.72
N HIS A 101 1.04 5.08 -8.22
CA HIS A 101 -0.33 5.07 -8.72
C HIS A 101 -1.26 4.46 -7.66
N PHE A 102 -2.38 5.12 -7.38
CA PHE A 102 -3.49 4.54 -6.62
C PHE A 102 -4.61 4.17 -7.55
N HIS A 103 -5.23 3.01 -7.35
CA HIS A 103 -6.52 2.73 -7.95
C HIS A 103 -7.58 3.46 -7.13
N CYS A 104 -8.48 4.19 -7.78
CA CYS A 104 -9.54 4.92 -7.12
C CYS A 104 -10.92 4.59 -7.70
N GLY A 105 -11.96 4.77 -6.89
CA GLY A 105 -13.33 4.48 -7.31
C GLY A 105 -13.66 2.99 -7.41
N GLY A 106 -14.82 2.68 -7.97
CA GLY A 106 -15.32 1.32 -8.09
C GLY A 106 -14.91 0.63 -9.39
N GLY A 107 -14.67 -0.68 -9.33
CA GLY A 107 -14.39 -1.51 -10.51
C GLY A 107 -14.48 -3.03 -10.29
N ASP A 108 -14.86 -3.47 -9.09
CA ASP A 108 -15.03 -4.88 -8.70
C ASP A 108 -16.11 -4.95 -7.60
N PRO A 109 -16.99 -5.97 -7.57
CA PRO A 109 -18.00 -6.15 -6.51
C PRO A 109 -17.42 -6.26 -5.09
N ASP A 110 -16.16 -6.65 -4.93
CA ASP A 110 -15.53 -6.79 -3.60
C ASP A 110 -15.14 -5.45 -2.96
N ILE A 111 -15.37 -4.32 -3.65
CA ILE A 111 -15.02 -3.00 -3.14
C ILE A 111 -16.04 -2.46 -2.14
N ASP A 112 -15.55 -2.00 -1.00
CA ASP A 112 -16.35 -1.14 -0.11
C ASP A 112 -16.29 0.31 -0.61
N LEU A 113 -17.34 0.72 -1.35
CA LEU A 113 -17.44 2.06 -1.90
C LEU A 113 -17.37 3.18 -0.85
N ALA A 114 -17.75 2.91 0.41
CA ALA A 114 -17.64 3.89 1.49
C ALA A 114 -16.19 4.30 1.75
N HIS A 115 -15.24 3.44 1.38
CA HIS A 115 -13.81 3.63 1.59
C HIS A 115 -13.01 3.77 0.28
N ALA A 116 -13.65 3.76 -0.88
CA ALA A 116 -12.99 3.84 -2.19
C ALA A 116 -12.94 5.25 -2.81
N SER A 117 -13.46 6.26 -2.10
CA SER A 117 -13.50 7.64 -2.59
C SER A 117 -12.10 8.29 -2.60
N PRO A 118 -11.66 8.90 -3.71
CA PRO A 118 -10.35 9.55 -3.81
C PRO A 118 -10.11 10.63 -2.74
N LYS A 119 -11.18 11.26 -2.21
CA LYS A 119 -11.08 12.24 -1.13
C LYS A 119 -10.39 11.68 0.13
N GLY A 120 -10.50 10.36 0.36
CA GLY A 120 -9.87 9.68 1.49
C GLY A 120 -8.34 9.76 1.45
N LEU A 121 -7.74 9.86 0.26
CA LEU A 121 -6.29 10.01 0.10
C LEU A 121 -5.80 11.41 0.42
N PHE A 122 -6.67 12.41 0.55
CA PHE A 122 -6.25 13.81 0.69
C PHE A 122 -5.23 14.04 1.82
N PRO A 123 -5.39 13.48 3.05
CA PRO A 123 -4.36 13.60 4.09
C PRO A 123 -3.00 13.07 3.65
N LEU A 124 -2.95 11.88 3.03
CA LEU A 124 -1.70 11.31 2.50
C LEU A 124 -1.10 12.20 1.40
N LEU A 125 -1.92 12.72 0.49
CA LEU A 125 -1.45 13.58 -0.62
C LEU A 125 -0.81 14.87 -0.10
N VAL A 126 -1.28 15.42 1.02
CA VAL A 126 -0.64 16.56 1.68
C VAL A 126 0.76 16.17 2.19
N ASP A 127 0.89 15.00 2.83
CA ASP A 127 2.18 14.51 3.35
C ASP A 127 3.21 14.28 2.24
N VAL A 128 2.77 13.77 1.08
CA VAL A 128 3.64 13.37 -0.05
C VAL A 128 3.57 14.31 -1.25
N GLN A 129 3.14 15.57 -1.05
CA GLN A 129 2.92 16.55 -2.12
C GLN A 129 4.16 16.86 -3.00
N HIS A 130 5.34 16.42 -2.57
CA HIS A 130 6.63 16.65 -3.22
C HIS A 130 7.08 15.49 -4.13
N GLN A 131 6.26 14.44 -4.31
CA GLN A 131 6.55 13.31 -5.20
C GLN A 131 5.37 13.02 -6.13
N PRO A 132 5.60 12.44 -7.33
CA PRO A 132 4.54 12.18 -8.29
C PRO A 132 3.59 11.07 -7.81
N VAL A 133 2.32 11.44 -7.62
CA VAL A 133 1.22 10.52 -7.33
C VAL A 133 0.16 10.62 -8.43
N VAL A 134 -0.31 9.48 -8.93
CA VAL A 134 -1.36 9.41 -9.96
C VAL A 134 -2.57 8.67 -9.40
N LEU A 135 -3.74 9.31 -9.48
CA LEU A 135 -5.01 8.67 -9.17
C LEU A 135 -5.55 8.07 -10.47
N VAL A 136 -5.72 6.74 -10.50
CA VAL A 136 -6.17 6.02 -11.69
C VAL A 136 -7.65 5.68 -11.56
N HIS A 137 -8.38 5.89 -12.65
CA HIS A 137 -9.85 5.92 -12.76
C HIS A 137 -10.48 7.15 -12.11
N SER A 138 -11.77 7.06 -11.79
CA SER A 138 -12.60 8.11 -11.20
C SER A 138 -13.44 7.50 -10.08
N GLY A 139 -13.68 8.29 -9.03
CA GLY A 139 -14.59 7.96 -7.93
C GLY A 139 -15.11 9.21 -7.26
#